data_AF-A0A4R0RK50-F1
#
_entry.id   AF-A0A4R0RK50-F1
#
_cell.length_a   1.000
_cell.length_b   1.000
_cell.length_c   1.000
_cell.angle_alpha   90.00
_cell.angle_beta   90.00
_cell.angle_gamma   90.00
#
_symmetry.space_group_name_H-M   'P 1'
#
loop_
_entity.id
_entity.type
_entity.pdbx_description
1 polymer ?
#
loop_
_entity_poly.entity_id
_entity_poly.type
_entity_poly.pdbx_seq_one_letter_code
_entity_poly.pdbx_strand_id
1 'polypeptide(L)'
;MLRTLPRPWSGTWSLADLRLHLPTMYAPPELHDYHALARYLRYEFLQFFRDLSYVQFVCKDDWSRLWSDFYVRQILFKTVIIIVLVYGVADTLVYFLTTKSRRQRALLAEQRDKDRKRAILQKLLTVITPTRSLWSDNYWNLAKNAIKSQRLSIPVVALVDGLAKGEVELRDPQKSLPDLLLGRLMVDGLEVRLESDSWLHAKAMVTKLRLTKKRVKVSQHSGPPGLDDHPTPDTTLYLDRTHPAQITSFIRTFQVSITVGSTAMLGFSARGPSFPSSQKDPLYDFAALPFLPRRHSKRAKGSREPDAPRSALRTLIPLKTTLDNVVYLLTSSSSPLTIKSVQNVSDEYATHLDEYTDR
;
A
#
# COMPACT_ATOMS: atom_id res chain seq x y z
N MET A 1 2.86 -71.36 -4.05
CA MET A 1 3.56 -70.29 -4.81
C MET A 1 4.62 -69.69 -3.91
N LEU A 2 5.89 -69.98 -4.20
CA LEU A 2 7.07 -69.72 -3.37
C LEU A 2 7.58 -68.28 -3.57
N ARG A 3 7.82 -67.54 -2.48
CA ARG A 3 8.49 -66.23 -2.47
C ARG A 3 10.01 -66.45 -2.53
N THR A 4 10.65 -65.90 -3.56
CA THR A 4 12.11 -65.83 -3.70
C THR A 4 12.67 -64.63 -2.95
N LEU A 5 13.61 -64.87 -2.03
CA LEU A 5 14.43 -63.84 -1.36
C LEU A 5 15.52 -63.32 -2.32
N PRO A 6 15.94 -62.04 -2.22
CA PRO A 6 17.06 -61.54 -3.00
C PRO A 6 18.40 -61.99 -2.39
N ARG A 7 19.35 -62.31 -3.28
CA ARG A 7 20.72 -62.74 -2.97
C ARG A 7 21.53 -61.61 -2.29
N PRO A 8 22.53 -61.95 -1.45
CA PRO A 8 23.46 -60.97 -0.90
C PRO A 8 24.41 -60.47 -2.00
N TRP A 9 24.56 -59.14 -2.05
CA TRP A 9 25.57 -58.45 -2.86
C TRP A 9 26.97 -58.73 -2.29
N SER A 10 27.82 -59.39 -3.09
CA SER A 10 29.26 -59.48 -2.86
C SER A 10 29.97 -58.56 -3.85
N GLY A 11 30.21 -57.32 -3.46
CA GLY A 11 31.01 -56.36 -4.22
C GLY A 11 32.10 -55.78 -3.34
N THR A 12 33.34 -56.21 -3.55
CA THR A 12 34.54 -55.58 -3.00
C THR A 12 34.75 -54.23 -3.67
N TRP A 13 34.72 -53.15 -2.91
CA TRP A 13 35.01 -51.81 -3.40
C TRP A 13 36.52 -51.65 -3.60
N SER A 14 36.94 -51.32 -4.82
CA SER A 14 38.30 -50.88 -5.12
C SER A 14 38.42 -49.38 -4.82
N LEU A 15 39.53 -48.96 -4.20
CA LEU A 15 39.87 -47.57 -3.89
C LEU A 15 39.97 -46.64 -5.11
N ALA A 16 39.83 -47.17 -6.34
CA ALA A 16 39.87 -46.41 -7.58
C ALA A 16 38.53 -45.75 -7.97
N ASP A 17 37.39 -46.20 -7.45
CA ASP A 17 36.06 -45.72 -7.88
C ASP A 17 35.56 -44.46 -7.14
N LEU A 18 36.34 -43.92 -6.20
CA LEU A 18 35.98 -42.75 -5.39
C LEU A 18 36.40 -41.39 -6.00
N ARG A 19 36.78 -41.34 -7.28
CA ARG A 19 37.38 -40.13 -7.89
C ARG A 19 36.55 -39.34 -8.91
N LEU A 20 35.30 -39.71 -9.20
CA LEU A 20 34.56 -39.09 -10.32
C LEU A 20 33.29 -38.29 -9.99
N HIS A 21 33.02 -37.96 -8.72
CA HIS A 21 31.96 -36.99 -8.39
C HIS A 21 32.44 -35.95 -7.37
N LEU A 22 33.14 -34.94 -7.88
CA LEU A 22 33.36 -33.66 -7.19
C LEU A 22 32.66 -32.56 -8.00
N PRO A 23 31.64 -31.88 -7.45
CA PRO A 23 31.17 -30.63 -8.03
C PRO A 23 32.26 -29.58 -7.83
N THR A 24 32.58 -28.87 -8.90
CA THR A 24 33.36 -27.63 -8.89
C THR A 24 32.69 -26.61 -7.96
N MET A 25 33.17 -26.51 -6.71
CA MET A 25 32.90 -25.39 -5.82
C MET A 25 34.08 -24.42 -5.88
N TYR A 26 34.00 -23.43 -6.78
CA TYR A 26 34.60 -22.13 -6.54
C TYR A 26 33.65 -21.36 -5.62
N ALA A 27 33.76 -21.60 -4.32
CA ALA A 27 33.25 -20.71 -3.29
C ALA A 27 34.42 -20.43 -2.33
N PRO A 28 34.61 -19.18 -1.88
CA PRO A 28 35.71 -18.84 -0.98
C PRO A 28 35.58 -19.64 0.32
N PRO A 29 36.68 -19.88 1.07
CA PRO A 29 36.66 -20.66 2.30
C PRO A 29 35.88 -19.88 3.38
N GLU A 30 34.56 -20.03 3.38
CA GLU A 30 33.71 -19.57 4.46
C GLU A 30 34.01 -20.42 5.69
N LEU A 31 34.65 -19.80 6.68
CA LEU A 31 34.35 -19.73 8.13
C LEU A 31 33.48 -20.81 8.83
N HIS A 32 33.23 -21.97 8.22
CA HIS A 32 32.19 -22.89 8.63
C HIS A 32 32.66 -23.90 9.70
N ASP A 33 33.95 -23.95 9.98
CA ASP A 33 34.53 -25.03 10.78
C ASP A 33 35.06 -24.62 12.15
N TYR A 34 34.83 -23.37 12.58
CA TYR A 34 35.18 -22.96 13.95
C TYR A 34 34.40 -23.76 15.02
N HIS A 35 33.15 -24.13 14.74
CA HIS A 35 32.35 -24.96 15.65
C HIS A 35 32.76 -26.43 15.65
N ALA A 36 33.36 -26.95 14.57
CA ALA A 36 33.91 -28.30 14.55
C ALA A 36 35.28 -28.33 15.24
N LEU A 37 36.14 -27.34 14.97
CA LEU A 37 37.43 -27.17 15.63
C LEU A 37 37.28 -27.00 17.14
N ALA A 38 36.33 -26.17 17.60
CA ALA A 38 36.05 -26.03 19.04
C ALA A 38 35.55 -27.33 19.68
N ARG A 39 34.72 -28.12 18.97
CA ARG A 39 34.28 -29.44 19.44
C ARG A 39 35.42 -30.45 19.51
N TYR A 40 36.30 -30.44 18.50
CA TYR A 40 37.49 -31.28 18.44
C TYR A 40 38.47 -30.96 19.56
N LEU A 41 38.82 -29.68 19.75
CA LEU A 41 39.71 -29.24 20.83
C LEU A 41 39.15 -29.58 22.21
N ARG A 42 37.83 -29.44 22.41
CA ARG A 42 37.17 -29.86 23.66
C ARG A 42 37.30 -31.37 23.88
N TYR A 43 37.14 -32.17 22.83
CA TYR A 43 37.27 -33.62 22.89
C TYR A 43 38.70 -34.05 23.25
N GLU A 44 39.70 -33.53 22.54
CA GLU A 44 41.13 -33.78 22.81
C GLU A 44 41.52 -33.37 24.23
N PHE A 45 41.02 -32.24 24.71
CA PHE A 45 41.26 -31.79 26.07
C PHE A 45 40.69 -32.76 27.11
N LEU A 46 39.43 -33.21 26.94
CA LEU A 46 38.82 -34.19 27.84
C LEU A 46 39.55 -35.53 27.80
N GLN A 47 40.03 -35.93 26.62
CA GLN A 47 40.79 -37.17 26.46
C GLN A 47 42.15 -37.09 27.17
N PHE A 48 42.86 -35.96 27.05
CA PHE A 48 44.09 -35.71 27.79
C PHE A 48 43.91 -35.84 29.31
N PHE A 49 42.84 -35.27 29.88
CA PHE A 49 42.55 -35.42 31.33
C PHE A 49 42.21 -36.86 31.74
N ARG A 50 41.51 -37.60 30.87
CA ARG A 50 41.21 -39.01 31.10
C ARG A 50 42.48 -39.88 31.05
N ASP A 51 43.39 -39.57 30.14
CA ASP A 51 44.62 -40.34 30.00
C ASP A 51 45.59 -40.00 31.16
N LEU A 52 45.59 -38.75 31.65
CA LEU A 52 46.27 -38.36 32.89
C LEU A 52 45.75 -39.10 34.12
N SER A 53 44.43 -39.28 34.25
CA SER A 53 43.86 -40.05 35.36
C SER A 53 44.15 -41.55 35.24
N TYR A 54 44.30 -42.06 34.02
CA TYR A 54 44.71 -43.45 33.77
C TYR A 54 46.18 -43.70 34.14
N VAL A 55 47.08 -42.77 33.80
CA VAL A 55 48.51 -42.83 34.21
C VAL A 55 48.66 -42.78 35.73
N GLN A 56 47.78 -42.03 36.42
CA GLN A 56 47.72 -41.98 37.89
C GLN A 56 47.37 -43.34 38.52
N PHE A 57 46.67 -44.22 37.79
CA PHE A 57 46.25 -45.53 38.28
C PHE A 57 47.32 -46.61 38.10
N VAL A 58 48.12 -46.55 37.03
CA VAL A 58 49.10 -47.59 36.66
C VAL A 58 50.42 -47.48 37.43
N CYS A 59 50.84 -46.29 37.85
CA CYS A 59 52.14 -46.07 38.50
C CYS A 59 52.04 -45.69 39.99
N LYS A 60 51.23 -46.42 40.77
CA LYS A 60 50.89 -46.06 42.16
C LYS A 60 52.08 -45.86 43.10
N ASP A 61 53.20 -46.57 42.90
CA ASP A 61 54.32 -46.56 43.84
C ASP A 61 55.37 -45.46 43.56
N ASP A 62 55.66 -45.14 42.28
CA ASP A 62 56.67 -44.13 41.91
C ASP A 62 56.13 -42.68 41.88
N TRP A 63 54.82 -42.52 41.68
CA TRP A 63 54.20 -41.18 41.70
C TRP A 63 54.33 -40.49 43.05
N SER A 64 54.36 -41.24 44.15
CA SER A 64 54.51 -40.68 45.49
C SER A 64 55.82 -39.89 45.66
N ARG A 65 56.92 -40.35 45.04
CA ARG A 65 58.24 -39.69 45.05
C ARG A 65 58.28 -38.48 44.11
N LEU A 66 57.76 -38.60 42.89
CA LEU A 66 57.68 -37.49 41.94
C LEU A 66 56.74 -36.37 42.43
N TRP A 67 55.64 -36.72 43.09
CA TRP A 67 54.78 -35.74 43.75
C TRP A 67 55.41 -35.19 45.03
N SER A 68 56.33 -35.88 45.69
CA SER A 68 57.02 -35.29 46.86
C SER A 68 57.96 -34.14 46.47
N ASP A 69 58.35 -34.07 45.19
CA ASP A 69 59.13 -32.97 44.66
C ASP A 69 58.25 -31.72 44.45
N PHE A 70 58.46 -30.74 45.33
CA PHE A 70 57.78 -29.45 45.31
C PHE A 70 57.92 -28.74 43.96
N TYR A 71 59.05 -28.92 43.27
CA TYR A 71 59.32 -28.24 42.01
C TYR A 71 58.44 -28.77 40.87
N VAL A 72 58.22 -30.08 40.82
CA VAL A 72 57.35 -30.73 39.82
C VAL A 72 55.90 -30.31 40.01
N ARG A 73 55.40 -30.23 41.25
CA ARG A 73 54.04 -29.73 41.53
C ARG A 73 53.85 -28.29 41.07
N GLN A 74 54.84 -27.43 41.32
CA GLN A 74 54.79 -26.03 40.89
C GLN A 74 54.74 -25.90 39.37
N ILE A 75 55.53 -26.68 38.63
CA ILE A 75 55.53 -26.65 37.16
C ILE A 75 54.19 -27.12 36.62
N LEU A 76 53.69 -28.27 37.08
CA LEU A 76 52.40 -28.82 36.63
C LEU A 76 51.25 -27.84 36.91
N PHE A 77 51.20 -27.28 38.11
CA PHE A 77 50.17 -26.31 38.48
C PHE A 77 50.23 -25.05 37.58
N LYS A 78 51.43 -24.51 37.32
CA LYS A 78 51.61 -23.36 36.41
C LYS A 78 51.20 -23.70 34.99
N THR A 79 51.54 -24.89 34.47
CA THR A 79 51.13 -25.29 33.13
C THR A 79 49.62 -25.45 33.00
N VAL A 80 48.95 -26.03 34.00
CA VAL A 80 47.49 -26.16 34.01
C VAL A 80 46.82 -24.79 34.04
N ILE A 81 47.31 -23.86 34.86
CA ILE A 81 46.80 -22.48 34.90
C ILE A 81 46.94 -21.79 33.54
N ILE A 82 48.12 -21.88 32.91
CA ILE A 82 48.36 -21.26 31.60
C ILE A 82 47.39 -21.84 30.56
N ILE A 83 47.21 -23.17 30.54
CA ILE A 83 46.30 -23.82 29.60
C ILE A 83 44.87 -23.33 29.83
N VAL A 84 44.38 -23.30 31.07
CA VAL A 84 43.02 -22.82 31.40
C VAL A 84 42.83 -21.36 30.99
N LEU A 85 43.84 -20.49 31.21
CA LEU A 85 43.80 -19.09 30.79
C LEU A 85 43.75 -18.96 29.27
N VAL A 86 44.58 -19.70 28.53
CA VAL A 86 44.59 -19.67 27.06
C VAL A 86 43.24 -20.14 26.50
N TYR A 87 42.67 -21.22 27.04
CA TYR A 87 41.34 -21.69 26.63
C TYR A 87 40.24 -20.68 26.97
N GLY A 88 40.29 -20.06 28.15
CA GLY A 88 39.34 -19.01 28.52
C GLY A 88 39.40 -17.78 27.61
N VAL A 89 40.61 -17.35 27.23
CA VAL A 89 40.80 -16.25 26.28
C VAL A 89 40.35 -16.65 24.87
N ALA A 90 40.65 -17.87 24.42
CA ALA A 90 40.20 -18.36 23.12
C ALA A 90 38.67 -18.45 23.03
N ASP A 91 38.00 -18.98 24.06
CA ASP A 91 36.53 -19.10 24.11
C ASP A 91 35.85 -17.73 24.13
N THR A 92 36.36 -16.79 24.95
CA THR A 92 35.85 -15.40 24.97
C THR A 92 36.06 -14.67 23.64
N LEU A 93 37.18 -14.91 22.95
CA LEU A 93 37.45 -14.35 21.64
C LEU A 93 36.52 -14.95 20.57
N VAL A 94 36.31 -16.27 20.57
CA VAL A 94 35.33 -16.94 19.67
C VAL A 94 33.92 -16.43 19.94
N TYR A 95 33.51 -16.28 21.21
CA TYR A 95 32.23 -15.71 21.59
C TYR A 95 32.07 -14.26 21.08
N PHE A 96 33.11 -13.43 21.24
CA PHE A 96 33.09 -12.05 20.76
C PHE A 96 33.01 -11.96 19.23
N LEU A 97 33.79 -12.78 18.51
CA LEU A 97 33.78 -12.80 17.04
C LEU A 97 32.44 -13.31 16.48
N THR A 98 31.87 -14.35 17.09
CA THR A 98 30.57 -14.90 16.66
C THR A 98 29.41 -13.94 16.95
N THR A 99 29.40 -13.26 18.11
CA THR A 99 28.38 -12.26 18.43
C THR A 99 28.47 -11.01 17.53
N LYS A 100 29.68 -10.54 17.23
CA LYS A 100 29.89 -9.43 16.28
C LYS A 100 29.42 -9.79 14.87
N SER A 101 29.76 -10.99 14.39
CA SER A 101 29.30 -11.49 13.07
C SER A 101 27.79 -11.59 12.99
N ARG A 102 27.11 -12.11 14.03
CA ARG A 102 25.65 -12.19 14.09
C ARG A 102 24.99 -10.81 14.04
N ARG A 103 25.52 -9.83 14.78
CA ARG A 103 25.02 -8.44 14.73
C ARG A 103 25.17 -7.84 13.34
N GLN A 104 26.32 -8.03 12.69
CA GLN A 104 26.55 -7.51 11.35
C GLN A 104 25.63 -8.17 10.30
N ARG A 105 25.41 -9.49 10.40
CA ARG A 105 24.44 -10.19 9.54
C ARG A 105 23.01 -9.72 9.75
N ALA A 106 22.61 -9.47 11.01
CA ALA A 106 21.29 -8.94 11.32
C ALA A 106 21.09 -7.52 10.73
N LEU A 107 22.10 -6.65 10.84
CA LEU A 107 22.06 -5.31 10.24
C LEU A 107 22.00 -5.36 8.70
N LEU A 108 22.78 -6.25 8.07
CA LEU A 108 22.73 -6.44 6.62
C LEU A 108 21.38 -7.01 6.15
N ALA A 109 20.79 -7.93 6.92
CA ALA A 109 19.46 -8.47 6.64
C ALA A 109 18.39 -7.37 6.76
N GLU A 110 18.45 -6.56 7.82
CA GLU A 110 17.54 -5.43 8.01
C GLU A 110 17.66 -4.40 6.88
N GLN A 111 18.89 -4.12 6.43
CA GLN A 111 19.14 -3.22 5.30
C GLN A 111 18.57 -3.77 4.00
N ARG A 112 18.80 -5.06 3.69
CA ARG A 112 18.21 -5.71 2.52
C ARG A 112 16.69 -5.66 2.53
N ASP A 113 16.07 -5.85 3.69
CA ASP A 113 14.62 -5.74 3.84
C ASP A 113 14.13 -4.31 3.60
N LYS A 114 14.86 -3.29 4.10
CA LYS A 114 14.55 -1.88 3.80
C LYS A 114 14.65 -1.59 2.31
N ASP A 115 15.69 -2.09 1.64
CA ASP A 115 15.88 -1.87 0.21
C ASP A 115 14.80 -2.57 -0.64
N ARG A 116 14.38 -3.78 -0.25
CA ARG A 116 13.25 -4.48 -0.89
C ARG A 116 11.94 -3.72 -0.74
N LYS A 117 11.66 -3.17 0.45
CA LYS A 117 10.46 -2.33 0.67
C LYS A 117 10.52 -1.06 -0.18
N ARG A 118 11.68 -0.41 -0.25
CA ARG A 118 11.91 0.78 -1.10
C ARG A 118 11.67 0.46 -2.58
N ALA A 119 12.12 -0.69 -3.07
CA ALA A 119 11.88 -1.12 -4.44
C ALA A 119 10.37 -1.26 -4.75
N ILE A 120 9.58 -1.82 -3.83
CA ILE A 120 8.12 -1.91 -4.00
C ILE A 120 7.48 -0.53 -3.98
N LEU A 121 7.89 0.35 -3.07
CA LEU A 121 7.38 1.72 -3.02
C LEU A 121 7.77 2.53 -4.28
N GLN A 122 8.95 2.28 -4.84
CA GLN A 122 9.38 2.88 -6.11
C GLN A 122 8.50 2.45 -7.28
N LYS A 123 8.11 1.17 -7.35
CA LYS A 123 7.11 0.72 -8.32
C LYS A 123 5.79 1.46 -8.09
N LEU A 124 5.34 1.55 -6.84
CA LEU A 124 4.09 2.23 -6.49
C LEU A 124 4.07 3.72 -6.90
N LEU A 125 5.22 4.41 -6.95
CA LEU A 125 5.34 5.81 -7.43
C LEU A 125 4.89 6.04 -8.87
N THR A 126 4.72 4.98 -9.66
CA THR A 126 4.16 5.08 -11.02
C THR A 126 2.65 5.33 -11.00
N VAL A 127 1.97 4.91 -9.91
CA VAL A 127 0.51 4.98 -9.75
C VAL A 127 0.13 6.02 -8.70
N ILE A 128 0.75 5.95 -7.53
CA ILE A 128 0.47 6.78 -6.36
C ILE A 128 1.74 7.52 -5.97
N THR A 129 1.70 8.84 -5.97
CA THR A 129 2.81 9.70 -5.54
C THR A 129 2.51 10.24 -4.15
N PRO A 130 3.39 10.07 -3.14
CA PRO A 130 3.21 10.74 -1.87
C PRO A 130 3.43 12.24 -2.07
N THR A 131 2.52 13.06 -1.55
CA THR A 131 2.60 14.52 -1.65
C THR A 131 3.71 15.09 -0.75
N ARG A 132 4.15 14.30 0.24
CA ARG A 132 5.29 14.58 1.11
C ARG A 132 6.47 13.69 0.73
N SER A 133 7.68 14.11 1.08
CA SER A 133 8.92 13.35 0.80
C SER A 133 8.97 11.95 1.42
N LEU A 134 8.03 11.60 2.29
CA LEU A 134 7.98 10.35 3.02
C LEU A 134 6.63 9.66 2.85
N TRP A 135 6.67 8.36 2.53
CA TRP A 135 5.52 7.47 2.58
C TRP A 135 5.03 7.31 4.02
N SER A 136 3.70 7.27 4.22
CA SER A 136 3.13 6.99 5.53
C SER A 136 3.36 5.54 5.95
N ASP A 137 3.33 5.28 7.26
CA ASP A 137 3.57 3.95 7.84
C ASP A 137 2.63 2.88 7.29
N ASN A 138 1.41 3.28 6.91
CA ASN A 138 0.44 2.41 6.26
C ASN A 138 1.03 1.81 4.97
N TYR A 139 1.56 2.65 4.07
CA TYR A 139 2.15 2.16 2.82
C TYR A 139 3.43 1.35 3.04
N TRP A 140 4.22 1.65 4.09
CA TRP A 140 5.37 0.84 4.47
C TRP A 140 4.97 -0.58 4.91
N ASN A 141 3.88 -0.70 5.66
CA ASN A 141 3.34 -1.99 6.08
C ASN A 141 2.77 -2.77 4.88
N LEU A 142 2.09 -2.08 3.96
CA LEU A 142 1.61 -2.69 2.71
C LEU A 142 2.79 -3.21 1.86
N ALA A 143 3.85 -2.42 1.72
CA ALA A 143 5.05 -2.84 1.00
C ALA A 143 5.71 -4.06 1.66
N LYS A 144 5.76 -4.12 2.99
CA LYS A 144 6.28 -5.28 3.73
C LYS A 144 5.49 -6.56 3.42
N ASN A 145 4.16 -6.49 3.33
CA ASN A 145 3.32 -7.62 2.97
C ASN A 145 3.52 -8.03 1.51
N ALA A 146 3.64 -7.05 0.61
CA ALA A 146 3.86 -7.26 -0.81
C ALA A 146 5.20 -7.93 -1.15
N ILE A 147 6.24 -7.84 -0.30
CA ILE A 147 7.50 -8.58 -0.50
C ILE A 147 7.25 -10.08 -0.60
N LYS A 148 6.32 -10.61 0.21
CA LYS A 148 6.03 -12.04 0.27
C LYS A 148 5.05 -12.48 -0.81
N SER A 149 4.02 -11.68 -1.06
CA SER A 149 2.92 -12.03 -1.98
C SER A 149 3.15 -11.62 -3.43
N GLN A 150 4.11 -10.71 -3.71
CA GLN A 150 4.20 -9.98 -4.99
C GLN A 150 2.90 -9.27 -5.39
N ARG A 151 2.02 -9.04 -4.42
CA ARG A 151 0.72 -8.38 -4.59
C ARG A 151 0.55 -7.32 -3.51
N LEU A 152 0.32 -6.10 -3.95
CA LEU A 152 0.05 -4.95 -3.10
C LEU A 152 -1.47 -4.73 -3.02
N SER A 153 -2.06 -5.20 -1.92
CA SER A 153 -3.45 -4.91 -1.59
C SER A 153 -3.53 -3.58 -0.84
N ILE A 154 -4.16 -2.56 -1.43
CA ILE A 154 -4.34 -1.24 -0.82
C ILE A 154 -5.77 -1.15 -0.30
N PRO A 155 -5.99 -1.03 1.02
CA PRO A 155 -7.32 -0.78 1.55
C PRO A 155 -7.94 0.47 0.94
N VAL A 156 -9.15 0.38 0.41
CA VAL A 156 -9.86 1.54 -0.18
C VAL A 156 -9.94 2.69 0.82
N VAL A 157 -10.18 2.36 2.10
CA VAL A 157 -10.21 3.32 3.21
C VAL A 157 -8.88 4.07 3.33
N ALA A 158 -7.75 3.36 3.30
CA ALA A 158 -6.42 3.98 3.41
C ALA A 158 -6.11 4.89 2.22
N LEU A 159 -6.48 4.48 1.00
CA LEU A 159 -6.30 5.31 -0.20
C LEU A 159 -7.16 6.57 -0.14
N VAL A 160 -8.45 6.44 0.18
CA VAL A 160 -9.38 7.57 0.26
C VAL A 160 -8.97 8.55 1.36
N ASP A 161 -8.58 8.06 2.53
CA ASP A 161 -8.07 8.89 3.62
C ASP A 161 -6.78 9.61 3.24
N GLY A 162 -5.84 8.91 2.59
CA GLY A 162 -4.59 9.49 2.11
C GLY A 162 -4.83 10.60 1.09
N LEU A 163 -5.72 10.38 0.12
CA LEU A 163 -6.13 11.38 -0.87
C LEU A 163 -6.83 12.57 -0.20
N ALA A 164 -7.74 12.31 0.74
CA ALA A 164 -8.49 13.35 1.44
C ALA A 164 -7.60 14.24 2.31
N LYS A 165 -6.55 13.67 2.91
CA LYS A 165 -5.55 14.39 3.70
C LYS A 165 -4.48 15.07 2.85
N GLY A 166 -4.42 14.79 1.54
CA GLY A 166 -3.33 15.24 0.67
C GLY A 166 -1.98 14.64 1.08
N GLU A 167 -1.97 13.39 1.55
CA GLU A 167 -0.76 12.62 1.82
C GLU A 167 -0.26 11.89 0.58
N VAL A 168 -1.19 11.52 -0.30
CA VAL A 168 -0.93 10.86 -1.57
C VAL A 168 -1.77 11.48 -2.68
N GLU A 169 -1.29 11.36 -3.90
CA GLU A 169 -1.95 11.78 -5.14
C GLU A 169 -1.83 10.66 -6.18
N LEU A 170 -2.83 10.51 -7.05
CA LEU A 170 -2.75 9.59 -8.18
C LEU A 170 -2.01 10.29 -9.32
N ARG A 171 -0.98 9.64 -9.88
CA ARG A 171 -0.13 10.24 -10.91
C ARG A 171 -0.83 10.40 -12.25
N ASP A 172 -1.60 9.38 -12.64
CA ASP A 172 -2.47 9.40 -13.82
C ASP A 172 -3.82 8.77 -13.43
N PRO A 173 -4.74 9.55 -12.83
CA PRO A 173 -6.00 9.02 -12.35
C PRO A 173 -6.90 8.53 -13.50
N GLN A 174 -6.75 9.06 -14.72
CA GLN A 174 -7.58 8.64 -15.85
C GLN A 174 -7.23 7.23 -16.32
N LYS A 175 -5.94 6.88 -16.37
CA LYS A 175 -5.50 5.53 -16.78
C LYS A 175 -5.46 4.55 -15.62
N SER A 176 -4.91 4.96 -14.49
CA SER A 176 -4.62 4.01 -13.40
C SER A 176 -5.83 3.68 -12.55
N LEU A 177 -6.77 4.62 -12.34
CA LEU A 177 -7.91 4.39 -11.45
C LEU A 177 -8.87 3.31 -11.97
N PRO A 178 -9.26 3.27 -13.27
CA PRO A 178 -10.09 2.19 -13.78
C PRO A 178 -9.44 0.81 -13.59
N ASP A 179 -8.17 0.66 -13.95
CA ASP A 179 -7.43 -0.60 -13.79
C ASP A 179 -7.28 -1.00 -12.32
N LEU A 180 -7.06 -0.02 -11.44
CA LEU A 180 -6.96 -0.21 -10.00
C LEU A 180 -8.29 -0.68 -9.40
N LEU A 181 -9.43 -0.10 -9.83
CA LEU A 181 -10.77 -0.47 -9.41
C LEU A 181 -11.18 -1.85 -9.94
N LEU A 182 -10.76 -2.19 -11.17
CA LEU A 182 -10.97 -3.51 -11.76
C LEU A 182 -10.02 -4.57 -11.20
N GLY A 183 -9.03 -4.18 -10.40
CA GLY A 183 -8.01 -5.07 -9.84
C GLY A 183 -7.09 -5.69 -10.91
N ARG A 184 -6.88 -4.98 -12.02
CA ARG A 184 -6.06 -5.40 -13.17
C ARG A 184 -4.75 -4.63 -13.29
N LEU A 185 -4.50 -3.69 -12.37
CA LEU A 185 -3.33 -2.84 -12.45
C LEU A 185 -2.04 -3.63 -12.14
N MET A 186 -1.16 -3.68 -13.14
CA MET A 186 0.15 -4.33 -13.06
C MET A 186 1.26 -3.28 -13.21
N VAL A 187 2.22 -3.27 -12.29
CA VAL A 187 3.32 -2.30 -12.28
C VAL A 187 4.65 -3.03 -12.13
N ASP A 188 5.44 -3.13 -13.19
CA ASP A 188 6.72 -3.85 -13.19
C ASP A 188 6.61 -5.26 -12.57
N GLY A 189 5.55 -5.99 -12.91
CA GLY A 189 5.23 -7.32 -12.38
C GLY A 189 4.64 -7.34 -10.97
N LEU A 190 4.46 -6.19 -10.30
CA LEU A 190 3.73 -6.06 -9.05
C LEU A 190 2.23 -5.91 -9.34
N GLU A 191 1.43 -6.82 -8.83
CA GLU A 191 -0.03 -6.70 -8.90
C GLU A 191 -0.53 -5.71 -7.84
N VAL A 192 -1.20 -4.63 -8.26
CA VAL A 192 -1.77 -3.63 -7.37
C VAL A 192 -3.29 -3.76 -7.39
N ARG A 193 -3.89 -4.04 -6.23
CA ARG A 193 -5.35 -4.21 -6.11
C ARG A 193 -5.89 -3.39 -4.97
N LEU A 194 -7.10 -2.89 -5.15
CA LEU A 194 -7.86 -2.31 -4.05
C LEU A 194 -8.50 -3.42 -3.22
N GLU A 195 -8.21 -3.40 -1.92
CA GLU A 195 -8.86 -4.27 -0.95
C GLU A 195 -10.10 -3.56 -0.43
N SER A 196 -11.27 -4.13 -0.74
CA SER A 196 -12.54 -3.64 -0.24
C SER A 196 -12.76 -4.20 1.16
N ASP A 197 -12.16 -3.54 2.15
CA ASP A 197 -12.59 -3.74 3.54
C ASP A 197 -14.03 -3.23 3.64
N SER A 198 -14.98 -4.10 4.04
CA SER A 198 -16.40 -3.83 4.26
C SER A 198 -16.87 -2.47 3.72
N TRP A 199 -17.36 -2.45 2.48
CA TRP A 199 -17.71 -1.24 1.72
C TRP A 199 -18.59 -0.23 2.49
N LEU A 200 -19.32 -0.70 3.51
CA LEU A 200 -20.09 0.11 4.45
C LEU A 200 -19.23 1.18 5.13
N HIS A 201 -17.98 0.87 5.49
CA HIS A 201 -17.04 1.82 6.08
C HIS A 201 -16.56 2.87 5.07
N ALA A 202 -16.25 2.46 3.84
CA ALA A 202 -15.88 3.38 2.77
C ALA A 202 -17.03 4.35 2.47
N LYS A 203 -18.27 3.84 2.40
CA LYS A 203 -19.47 4.66 2.19
C LYS A 203 -19.70 5.66 3.33
N ALA A 204 -19.53 5.22 4.58
CA ALA A 204 -19.63 6.08 5.76
C ALA A 204 -18.52 7.15 5.80
N MET A 205 -17.33 6.86 5.24
CA MET A 205 -16.25 7.84 5.13
C MET A 205 -16.47 8.86 4.02
N VAL A 206 -16.93 8.42 2.84
CA VAL A 206 -17.31 9.33 1.75
C VAL A 206 -18.41 10.29 2.22
N THR A 207 -19.39 9.81 2.99
CA THR A 207 -20.40 10.69 3.59
C THR A 207 -19.84 11.58 4.70
N LYS A 208 -18.85 11.14 5.50
CA LYS A 208 -18.14 12.02 6.45
C LYS A 208 -17.32 13.12 5.76
N LEU A 209 -16.63 12.81 4.66
CA LEU A 209 -15.93 13.80 3.83
C LEU A 209 -16.89 14.83 3.22
N ARG A 210 -18.14 14.42 2.94
CA ARG A 210 -19.23 15.34 2.56
C ARG A 210 -19.65 16.26 3.72
N LEU A 211 -19.65 15.77 4.96
CA LEU A 211 -20.12 16.51 6.12
C LEU A 211 -19.08 17.50 6.67
N THR A 212 -17.78 17.17 6.64
CA THR A 212 -16.72 18.06 7.15
C THR A 212 -16.47 19.29 6.27
N LYS A 213 -16.91 19.27 5.00
CA LYS A 213 -16.92 20.46 4.13
C LYS A 213 -18.10 21.41 4.39
N LYS A 214 -19.10 21.05 5.21
CA LYS A 214 -20.32 21.83 5.42
C LYS A 214 -20.21 22.96 6.47
N ARG A 215 -19.00 23.41 6.81
CA ARG A 215 -18.81 24.54 7.74
C ARG A 215 -17.87 25.63 7.19
N VAL A 216 -18.01 25.94 5.91
CA VAL A 216 -17.79 27.33 5.49
C VAL A 216 -19.14 28.01 5.73
N LYS A 217 -19.22 28.84 6.79
CA LYS A 217 -20.29 29.82 6.94
C LYS A 217 -20.20 30.74 5.73
N VAL A 218 -20.89 30.39 4.65
CA VAL A 218 -21.36 31.38 3.69
C VAL A 218 -22.31 32.22 4.52
N SER A 219 -21.83 33.38 4.94
CA SER A 219 -22.69 34.45 5.43
C SER A 219 -23.71 34.66 4.32
N GLN A 220 -24.93 34.14 4.54
CA GLN A 220 -26.10 34.64 3.84
C GLN A 220 -26.18 36.10 4.25
N HIS A 221 -25.60 36.96 3.43
CA HIS A 221 -25.92 38.37 3.46
C HIS A 221 -27.39 38.43 3.07
N SER A 222 -28.25 38.57 4.08
CA SER A 222 -29.57 39.14 3.94
C SER A 222 -29.40 40.54 3.35
N GLY A 223 -29.36 40.61 2.03
CA GLY A 223 -29.51 41.86 1.30
C GLY A 223 -30.95 42.37 1.48
N PRO A 224 -31.14 43.70 1.57
CA PRO A 224 -32.44 44.30 1.84
C PRO A 224 -33.40 44.14 0.66
N PRO A 225 -34.72 44.27 0.89
CA PRO A 225 -35.71 44.26 -0.18
C PRO A 225 -35.69 45.60 -0.91
N GLY A 226 -35.06 45.63 -2.09
CA GLY A 226 -35.25 46.66 -3.11
C GLY A 226 -35.36 45.91 -4.44
N LEU A 227 -36.57 45.71 -4.95
CA LEU A 227 -37.20 46.50 -6.01
C LEU A 227 -36.28 46.70 -7.24
N ASP A 228 -36.76 46.11 -8.34
CA ASP A 228 -36.48 46.45 -9.74
C ASP A 228 -35.18 45.92 -10.37
N ASP A 229 -35.06 44.60 -10.41
CA ASP A 229 -34.42 43.93 -11.56
C ASP A 229 -35.50 43.12 -12.28
N HIS A 230 -35.91 43.59 -13.46
CA HIS A 230 -36.71 42.80 -14.37
C HIS A 230 -35.95 41.51 -14.69
N PRO A 231 -36.49 40.31 -14.38
CA PRO A 231 -35.87 39.07 -14.78
C PRO A 231 -35.81 39.04 -16.30
N THR A 232 -34.60 39.12 -16.86
CA THR A 232 -34.37 38.79 -18.26
C THR A 232 -34.84 37.35 -18.51
N PRO A 233 -35.42 37.05 -19.69
CA PRO A 233 -36.16 35.81 -19.96
C PRO A 233 -35.34 34.50 -19.97
N ASP A 234 -34.07 34.50 -19.56
CA ASP A 234 -33.23 33.30 -19.51
C ASP A 234 -33.29 32.65 -18.13
N THR A 235 -34.46 32.11 -17.78
CA THR A 235 -34.63 31.33 -16.56
C THR A 235 -33.89 30.01 -16.70
N THR A 236 -32.64 29.98 -16.26
CA THR A 236 -31.82 28.77 -16.19
C THR A 236 -31.96 28.14 -14.81
N LEU A 237 -32.52 26.94 -14.76
CA LEU A 237 -32.68 26.16 -13.53
C LEU A 237 -31.75 24.96 -13.53
N TYR A 238 -31.28 24.57 -12.34
CA TYR A 238 -30.36 23.45 -12.18
C TYR A 238 -30.97 22.37 -11.29
N LEU A 239 -31.24 21.18 -11.84
CA LEU A 239 -31.82 20.09 -11.05
C LEU A 239 -30.82 19.46 -10.07
N ASP A 240 -29.51 19.58 -10.31
CA ASP A 240 -28.43 18.99 -9.49
C ASP A 240 -28.42 19.46 -8.03
N ARG A 241 -29.19 20.51 -7.71
CA ARG A 241 -29.41 21.04 -6.36
C ARG A 241 -30.59 20.40 -5.64
N THR A 242 -31.41 19.65 -6.35
CA THR A 242 -32.65 19.08 -5.83
C THR A 242 -32.36 17.71 -5.23
N HIS A 243 -32.91 17.46 -4.05
CA HIS A 243 -32.83 16.14 -3.45
C HIS A 243 -33.52 15.11 -4.36
N PRO A 244 -32.98 13.88 -4.54
CA PRO A 244 -33.56 12.90 -5.47
C PRO A 244 -35.05 12.62 -5.25
N ALA A 245 -35.49 12.59 -3.98
CA ALA A 245 -36.89 12.39 -3.61
C ALA A 245 -37.82 13.58 -3.98
N GLN A 246 -37.26 14.74 -4.30
CA GLN A 246 -37.99 15.97 -4.61
C GLN A 246 -37.92 16.36 -6.10
N ILE A 247 -37.22 15.59 -6.94
CA ILE A 247 -37.06 15.91 -8.37
C ILE A 247 -38.43 16.01 -9.04
N THR A 248 -39.32 15.05 -8.80
CA THR A 248 -40.66 15.05 -9.39
C THR A 248 -41.46 16.27 -8.96
N SER A 249 -41.53 16.57 -7.66
CA SER A 249 -42.26 17.75 -7.17
C SER A 249 -41.66 19.04 -7.69
N PHE A 250 -40.33 19.14 -7.75
CA PHE A 250 -39.65 20.31 -8.28
C PHE A 250 -39.97 20.55 -9.75
N ILE A 251 -39.92 19.49 -10.58
CA ILE A 251 -40.29 19.57 -11.99
C ILE A 251 -41.77 19.98 -12.15
N ARG A 252 -42.68 19.45 -11.33
CA ARG A 252 -44.10 19.86 -11.36
C ARG A 252 -44.27 21.34 -11.01
N THR A 253 -43.63 21.82 -9.95
CA THR A 253 -43.66 23.24 -9.58
C THR A 253 -43.07 24.12 -10.68
N PHE A 254 -41.97 23.66 -11.31
CA PHE A 254 -41.35 24.35 -12.44
C PHE A 254 -42.31 24.46 -13.64
N GLN A 255 -43.00 23.38 -14.01
CA GLN A 255 -43.98 23.37 -15.10
C GLN A 255 -45.10 24.39 -14.87
N VAL A 256 -45.59 24.51 -13.63
CA VAL A 256 -46.64 25.47 -13.27
C VAL A 256 -46.11 26.91 -13.27
N SER A 257 -44.82 27.11 -12.98
CA SER A 257 -44.21 28.45 -12.92
C SER A 257 -43.90 29.06 -14.29
N ILE A 258 -43.83 28.24 -15.34
CA ILE A 258 -43.53 28.69 -16.71
C ILE A 258 -44.80 29.29 -17.32
N THR A 259 -44.72 30.54 -17.79
CA THR A 259 -45.82 31.20 -18.50
C THR A 259 -45.94 30.66 -19.93
N VAL A 260 -47.17 30.56 -20.44
CA VAL A 260 -47.42 30.08 -21.82
C VAL A 260 -46.69 30.97 -22.82
N GLY A 261 -45.93 30.36 -23.73
CA GLY A 261 -45.12 31.06 -24.74
C GLY A 261 -43.70 31.42 -24.29
N SER A 262 -43.35 31.25 -23.01
CA SER A 262 -41.99 31.46 -22.53
C SER A 262 -41.08 30.24 -22.78
N THR A 263 -39.77 30.47 -22.71
CA THR A 263 -38.74 29.44 -22.78
C THR A 263 -37.90 29.45 -21.52
N ALA A 264 -37.50 28.26 -21.05
CA ALA A 264 -36.62 28.12 -19.91
C ALA A 264 -35.57 27.02 -20.19
N MET A 265 -34.40 27.13 -19.56
CA MET A 265 -33.32 26.17 -19.69
C MET A 265 -33.19 25.36 -18.40
N LEU A 266 -33.08 24.03 -18.51
CA LEU A 266 -32.94 23.12 -17.37
C LEU A 266 -31.62 22.37 -17.47
N GLY A 267 -30.65 22.75 -16.64
CA GLY A 267 -29.34 22.10 -16.55
C GLY A 267 -29.31 20.98 -15.52
N PHE A 268 -28.75 19.83 -15.86
CA PHE A 268 -28.55 18.73 -14.92
C PHE A 268 -27.47 17.74 -15.35
N SER A 269 -26.94 17.02 -14.38
CA SER A 269 -25.96 15.97 -14.54
C SER A 269 -26.67 14.63 -14.39
N ALA A 270 -26.81 13.89 -15.50
CA ALA A 270 -27.45 12.58 -15.51
C ALA A 270 -26.43 11.45 -15.67
N ARG A 271 -26.87 10.25 -15.32
CA ARG A 271 -26.15 9.02 -15.58
C ARG A 271 -26.07 8.76 -17.09
N GLY A 272 -24.86 8.53 -17.60
CA GLY A 272 -24.66 8.05 -18.96
C GLY A 272 -25.22 6.63 -19.17
N PRO A 273 -25.75 6.31 -20.37
CA PRO A 273 -26.36 5.01 -20.65
C PRO A 273 -25.37 3.83 -20.56
N SER A 274 -24.07 4.11 -20.70
CA SER A 274 -22.98 3.15 -20.57
C SER A 274 -22.73 2.65 -19.14
N PHE A 275 -23.31 3.30 -18.12
CA PHE A 275 -23.15 2.86 -16.74
C PHE A 275 -24.28 1.89 -16.33
N PRO A 276 -23.98 0.71 -15.73
CA PRO A 276 -24.99 -0.32 -15.43
C PRO A 276 -26.01 0.10 -14.37
N SER A 277 -27.31 0.15 -14.69
CA SER A 277 -28.41 0.71 -13.88
C SER A 277 -28.52 0.30 -12.40
N SER A 278 -27.73 -0.69 -11.95
CA SER A 278 -27.61 -1.06 -10.55
C SER A 278 -27.27 0.15 -9.69
N GLN A 279 -28.21 0.52 -8.83
CA GLN A 279 -28.08 1.56 -7.82
C GLN A 279 -27.01 1.22 -6.76
N LYS A 280 -26.48 -0.01 -6.81
CA LYS A 280 -25.42 -0.52 -5.94
C LYS A 280 -24.05 -0.55 -6.61
N ASP A 281 -23.93 -0.12 -7.87
CA ASP A 281 -22.64 -0.11 -8.55
C ASP A 281 -21.72 0.95 -7.92
N PRO A 282 -20.62 0.54 -7.25
CA PRO A 282 -19.69 1.46 -6.62
C PRO A 282 -19.06 2.43 -7.63
N LEU A 283 -18.93 2.03 -8.91
CA LEU A 283 -18.37 2.89 -9.95
C LEU A 283 -19.22 4.15 -10.18
N TYR A 284 -20.54 4.04 -10.04
CA TYR A 284 -21.44 5.19 -10.12
C TYR A 284 -21.24 6.17 -8.96
N ASP A 285 -21.08 5.66 -7.74
CA ASP A 285 -20.81 6.49 -6.56
C ASP A 285 -19.44 7.21 -6.68
N PHE A 286 -18.45 6.57 -7.32
CA PHE A 286 -17.14 7.18 -7.63
C PHE A 286 -17.22 8.23 -8.74
N ALA A 287 -17.94 7.97 -9.84
CA ALA A 287 -18.18 8.96 -10.89
C ALA A 287 -19.02 10.15 -10.39
N ALA A 288 -19.85 9.92 -9.36
CA ALA A 288 -20.62 10.92 -8.65
C ALA A 288 -19.84 11.64 -7.54
N LEU A 289 -18.58 11.26 -7.28
CA LEU A 289 -17.74 12.10 -6.47
C LEU A 289 -17.48 13.37 -7.27
N PRO A 290 -17.70 14.55 -6.68
CA PRO A 290 -17.26 15.77 -7.32
C PRO A 290 -15.81 15.58 -7.76
N PHE A 291 -15.51 15.86 -9.03
CA PHE A 291 -14.19 16.37 -9.39
C PHE A 291 -14.02 17.63 -8.53
N LEU A 292 -13.49 17.42 -7.32
CA LEU A 292 -13.37 18.48 -6.34
C LEU A 292 -12.57 19.57 -7.04
N PRO A 293 -13.07 20.82 -7.14
CA PRO A 293 -12.28 21.89 -7.71
C PRO A 293 -10.94 21.84 -6.99
N ARG A 294 -9.87 21.55 -7.76
CA ARG A 294 -8.53 21.37 -7.22
C ARG A 294 -8.26 22.63 -6.43
N ARG A 295 -8.12 22.52 -5.10
CA ARG A 295 -7.77 23.65 -4.21
C ARG A 295 -6.39 24.25 -4.54
N HIS A 296 -5.75 23.81 -5.61
CA HIS A 296 -4.44 24.23 -6.07
C HIS A 296 -4.45 25.46 -6.98
N SER A 297 -5.60 25.97 -7.43
CA SER A 297 -5.66 27.37 -7.87
C SER A 297 -5.65 28.28 -6.64
N LYS A 298 -4.51 28.30 -5.95
CA LYS A 298 -4.13 29.45 -5.12
C LYS A 298 -4.11 30.63 -6.08
N ARG A 299 -5.25 31.32 -6.17
CA ARG A 299 -5.40 32.60 -6.86
C ARG A 299 -4.18 33.42 -6.48
N ALA A 300 -3.31 33.68 -7.46
CA ALA A 300 -2.14 34.50 -7.26
C ALA A 300 -2.63 35.79 -6.59
N LYS A 301 -2.08 36.06 -5.41
CA LYS A 301 -2.48 37.16 -4.53
C LYS A 301 -2.16 38.47 -5.26
N GLY A 302 -3.03 38.90 -6.16
CA GLY A 302 -2.77 40.05 -7.03
C GLY A 302 -3.62 40.16 -8.30
N SER A 303 -4.25 39.10 -8.82
CA SER A 303 -5.11 39.26 -10.00
C SER A 303 -6.48 39.84 -9.61
N ARG A 304 -6.62 41.16 -9.78
CA ARG A 304 -7.91 41.87 -9.91
C ARG A 304 -8.53 41.48 -11.25
N GLU A 305 -8.92 40.23 -11.39
CA GLU A 305 -9.79 39.84 -12.50
C GLU A 305 -11.21 40.29 -12.15
N PRO A 306 -11.92 40.98 -13.06
CA PRO A 306 -13.27 41.47 -12.84
C PRO A 306 -14.16 40.31 -12.40
N ASP A 307 -15.13 40.59 -11.52
CA ASP A 307 -16.07 39.61 -10.98
C ASP A 307 -16.77 38.82 -12.09
N ALA A 308 -16.14 37.75 -12.56
CA ALA A 308 -16.79 36.75 -13.38
C ALA A 308 -18.02 36.29 -12.56
N PRO A 309 -19.22 36.34 -13.13
CA PRO A 309 -20.46 36.06 -12.41
C PRO A 309 -20.26 34.74 -11.71
N ARG A 310 -20.30 34.75 -10.37
CA ARG A 310 -20.00 33.64 -9.46
C ARG A 310 -20.62 32.37 -10.02
N SER A 311 -19.89 31.67 -10.89
CA SER A 311 -20.47 30.60 -11.67
C SER A 311 -20.76 29.52 -10.64
N ALA A 312 -22.06 29.26 -10.56
CA ALA A 312 -22.76 28.48 -9.57
C ALA A 312 -21.85 27.54 -8.76
N LEU A 313 -21.90 27.66 -7.43
CA LEU A 313 -21.71 26.53 -6.54
C LEU A 313 -22.66 25.41 -7.01
N ARG A 314 -22.20 24.58 -7.93
CA ARG A 314 -22.89 23.37 -8.37
C ARG A 314 -22.75 22.39 -7.23
N THR A 315 -23.87 21.89 -6.74
CA THR A 315 -23.88 20.69 -5.92
C THR A 315 -23.59 19.54 -6.87
N LEU A 316 -22.36 19.04 -6.80
CA LEU A 316 -21.74 18.11 -7.75
C LEU A 316 -22.23 16.66 -7.58
N ILE A 317 -23.52 16.45 -7.32
CA ILE A 317 -24.08 15.11 -7.18
C ILE A 317 -24.93 14.85 -8.42
N PRO A 318 -24.47 14.01 -9.36
CA PRO A 318 -25.30 13.63 -10.50
C PRO A 318 -26.60 13.01 -10.01
N LEU A 319 -27.69 13.43 -10.65
CA LEU A 319 -29.01 12.96 -10.29
C LEU A 319 -29.08 11.46 -10.52
N LYS A 320 -29.75 10.75 -9.62
CA LYS A 320 -30.03 9.32 -9.75
C LYS A 320 -31.15 9.03 -10.78
N THR A 321 -31.29 9.87 -11.79
CA THR A 321 -32.29 9.75 -12.85
C THR A 321 -31.62 9.71 -14.21
N THR A 322 -32.23 9.03 -15.16
CA THR A 322 -31.85 9.10 -16.57
C THR A 322 -32.41 10.34 -17.22
N LEU A 323 -31.82 10.74 -18.35
CA LEU A 323 -32.36 11.78 -19.23
C LEU A 323 -33.80 11.45 -19.63
N ASP A 324 -34.07 10.21 -20.04
CA ASP A 324 -35.40 9.75 -20.46
C ASP A 324 -36.46 9.97 -19.38
N ASN A 325 -36.12 9.72 -18.12
CA ASN A 325 -37.07 9.92 -17.03
C ASN A 325 -37.31 11.42 -16.77
N VAL A 326 -36.31 12.29 -16.94
CA VAL A 326 -36.51 13.75 -16.84
C VAL A 326 -37.37 14.26 -18.00
N VAL A 327 -37.10 13.82 -19.23
CA VAL A 327 -37.90 14.14 -20.42
C VAL A 327 -39.34 13.67 -20.24
N TYR A 328 -39.53 12.45 -19.76
CA TYR A 328 -40.85 11.91 -19.42
C TYR A 328 -41.56 12.80 -18.40
N LEU A 329 -40.92 13.16 -17.28
CA LEU A 329 -41.52 14.04 -16.28
C LEU A 329 -41.91 15.41 -16.85
N LEU A 330 -41.09 15.98 -17.73
CA LEU A 330 -41.35 17.27 -18.39
C LEU A 330 -42.52 17.22 -19.40
N THR A 331 -42.80 16.06 -19.98
CA THR A 331 -43.79 15.89 -21.05
C THR A 331 -45.07 15.19 -20.61
N SER A 332 -45.08 14.48 -19.48
CA SER A 332 -46.21 13.66 -19.01
C SER A 332 -47.18 14.39 -18.07
N SER A 333 -47.15 15.72 -18.00
CA SER A 333 -47.91 16.51 -17.01
C SER A 333 -49.24 17.02 -17.56
N SER A 334 -50.09 17.60 -16.71
CA SER A 334 -51.30 18.31 -17.13
C SER A 334 -51.01 19.58 -17.96
N SER A 335 -49.78 20.09 -17.87
CA SER A 335 -49.25 21.24 -18.61
C SER A 335 -47.92 20.84 -19.25
N PRO A 336 -47.96 19.98 -20.29
CA PRO A 336 -46.76 19.39 -20.86
C PRO A 336 -45.86 20.48 -21.48
N LEU A 337 -44.56 20.39 -21.26
CA LEU A 337 -43.60 21.31 -21.86
C LEU A 337 -43.08 20.74 -23.18
N THR A 338 -42.99 21.59 -24.20
CA THR A 338 -42.36 21.25 -25.47
C THR A 338 -40.84 21.41 -25.34
N ILE A 339 -40.10 20.32 -25.49
CA ILE A 339 -38.63 20.34 -25.46
C ILE A 339 -38.13 20.84 -26.81
N LYS A 340 -37.50 22.03 -26.83
CA LYS A 340 -36.94 22.62 -28.06
C LYS A 340 -35.61 21.98 -28.45
N SER A 341 -34.73 21.75 -27.48
CA SER A 341 -33.40 21.18 -27.71
C SER A 341 -32.89 20.48 -26.45
N VAL A 342 -32.00 19.52 -26.64
CA VAL A 342 -31.22 18.88 -25.59
C VAL A 342 -29.77 18.94 -26.02
N GLN A 343 -28.93 19.61 -25.23
CA GLN A 343 -27.50 19.73 -25.50
C GLN A 343 -26.72 18.92 -24.47
N ASN A 344 -25.87 18.02 -24.94
CA ASN A 344 -24.90 17.38 -24.08
C ASN A 344 -23.62 18.22 -24.03
N VAL A 345 -23.39 18.88 -22.90
CA VAL A 345 -22.20 19.70 -22.67
C VAL A 345 -21.06 18.93 -21.99
N SER A 346 -21.13 17.59 -21.91
CA SER A 346 -20.11 16.77 -21.26
C SER A 346 -18.73 16.94 -21.89
N ASP A 347 -18.67 16.99 -23.22
CA ASP A 347 -17.41 16.94 -23.97
C ASP A 347 -16.73 18.30 -23.99
N GLU A 348 -17.52 19.37 -24.15
CA GLU A 348 -17.08 20.76 -23.96
C GLU A 348 -16.53 20.96 -22.53
N TYR A 349 -17.24 20.41 -21.53
CA TYR A 349 -16.80 20.50 -20.14
C TYR A 349 -15.55 19.68 -19.85
N ALA A 350 -15.43 18.47 -20.42
CA ALA A 350 -14.24 17.64 -20.31
C ALA A 350 -13.03 18.34 -20.94
N THR A 351 -13.18 18.88 -22.15
CA THR A 351 -12.13 19.65 -22.84
C THR A 351 -11.69 20.86 -22.02
N HIS A 352 -12.67 21.61 -21.46
CA HIS A 352 -12.37 22.74 -20.59
C HIS A 352 -11.67 22.30 -19.30
N LEU A 353 -12.02 21.16 -18.70
CA LEU A 353 -11.32 20.63 -17.53
C LEU A 353 -9.89 20.18 -17.85
N ASP A 354 -9.65 19.57 -19.02
CA ASP A 354 -8.32 19.13 -19.44
C ASP A 354 -7.36 20.33 -19.60
N GLU A 355 -7.85 21.47 -20.07
CA GLU A 355 -7.09 22.73 -20.18
C GLU A 355 -6.57 23.23 -18.81
N TYR A 356 -7.24 22.88 -17.71
CA TYR A 356 -6.77 23.16 -16.35
C TYR A 356 -5.79 22.11 -15.80
N THR A 357 -5.63 20.96 -16.46
CA THR A 357 -4.72 19.90 -16.03
C THR A 357 -3.35 19.95 -16.67
N ASP A 358 -3.23 20.59 -17.84
CA ASP A 358 -1.95 20.79 -18.55
C ASP A 358 -1.13 21.98 -18.02
N ARG A 359 -1.60 22.68 -16.98
CA ARG A 359 -0.88 23.75 -16.26
C ARG A 359 -0.51 23.30 -14.85
#